data_AF-A0A524JFS7-F1
#
_entry.id   AF-A0A524JFS7-F1
#
_cell.length_a   1.000
_cell.length_b   1.000
_cell.length_c   1.000
_cell.angle_alpha   90.00
_cell.angle_beta   90.00
_cell.angle_gamma   90.00
#
_symmetry.space_group_name_H-M   'P 1'
#
loop_
_entity.id
_entity.type
_entity.pdbx_description
1 polymer ?
#
loop_
_entity_poly.entity_id
_entity_poly.type
_entity_poly.pdbx_seq_one_letter_code
_entity_poly.pdbx_strand_id
1 'polypeptide(L)'
;MSLSPELLGAIAQTHLLTDGCDYVYLRFPLSQAGAVKLLLMAEESTFFCAMCDKNEFSLMVKQESWEIASRTQRAEAVSPVYRCITFDIILDFNLVGYLAAMAQVLASQKIAILAFSAFSRDHIFVQQPDFLCAWDALHAYIGHCKANTGAKLFSGLVNTS
;
A
#
# COMPACT_ATOMS: atom_id res chain seq x y z
N MET A 1 -9.42 -11.47 -16.21
CA MET A 1 -8.18 -11.24 -17.00
C MET A 1 -7.29 -12.46 -16.84
N SER A 2 -6.72 -13.00 -17.93
CA SER A 2 -5.67 -14.00 -17.84
C SER A 2 -4.37 -13.32 -17.41
N LEU A 3 -3.80 -13.70 -16.27
CA LEU A 3 -2.50 -13.18 -15.82
C LEU A 3 -1.39 -13.72 -16.73
N SER A 4 -0.44 -12.85 -17.11
CA SER A 4 0.78 -13.32 -17.77
C SER A 4 1.58 -14.22 -16.82
N PRO A 5 2.42 -15.14 -17.33
CA PRO A 5 3.25 -16.00 -16.48
C PRO A 5 4.17 -15.21 -15.52
N GLU A 6 4.72 -14.09 -16.01
CA GLU A 6 5.57 -13.20 -15.23
C GLU A 6 4.80 -12.54 -14.09
N LEU A 7 3.63 -11.96 -14.37
CA LEU A 7 2.78 -11.33 -13.36
C LEU A 7 2.29 -12.34 -12.33
N LEU A 8 1.90 -13.54 -12.76
CA LEU A 8 1.52 -14.64 -11.87
C LEU A 8 2.70 -15.01 -10.94
N GLY A 9 3.90 -15.11 -11.49
CA GLY A 9 5.12 -15.41 -10.74
C GLY A 9 5.46 -14.34 -9.70
N ALA A 10 5.31 -13.05 -10.04
CA ALA A 10 5.51 -11.94 -9.11
C ALA A 10 4.48 -11.96 -7.97
N ILE A 11 3.19 -12.12 -8.27
CA ILE A 11 2.14 -12.22 -7.24
C ILE A 11 2.39 -13.44 -6.35
N ALA A 12 2.76 -14.58 -6.92
CA ALA A 12 3.05 -15.80 -6.16
C ALA A 12 4.26 -15.65 -5.21
N GLN A 13 5.21 -14.78 -5.52
CA GLN A 13 6.37 -14.52 -4.65
C GLN A 13 6.14 -13.40 -3.64
N THR A 14 5.01 -12.71 -3.71
CA THR A 14 4.72 -11.58 -2.81
C THR A 14 4.52 -12.07 -1.38
N HIS A 15 5.15 -11.36 -0.44
CA HIS A 15 4.84 -11.42 0.99
C HIS A 15 4.11 -10.13 1.39
N LEU A 16 3.13 -10.24 2.30
CA LEU A 16 2.45 -9.08 2.85
C LEU A 16 3.07 -8.73 4.20
N LEU A 17 3.40 -7.46 4.39
CA LEU A 17 3.86 -6.93 5.67
C LEU A 17 2.91 -5.85 6.16
N THR A 18 2.80 -5.71 7.48
CA THR A 18 2.16 -4.61 8.16
C THR A 18 2.99 -4.26 9.39
N ASP A 19 3.02 -2.99 9.77
CA ASP A 19 3.70 -2.50 10.97
C ASP A 19 2.78 -2.44 12.19
N GLY A 20 1.51 -2.81 12.02
CA GLY A 20 0.53 -2.79 13.09
C GLY A 20 0.06 -1.40 13.53
N CYS A 21 0.51 -0.34 12.85
CA CYS A 21 0.26 1.05 13.25
C CYS A 21 -0.99 1.63 12.58
N ASP A 22 -1.56 2.64 13.24
CA ASP A 22 -2.68 3.43 12.76
C ASP A 22 -2.18 4.73 12.14
N TYR A 23 -2.73 5.08 10.98
CA TYR A 23 -2.30 6.20 10.16
C TYR A 23 -3.44 7.16 9.85
N VAL A 24 -3.11 8.43 9.68
CA VAL A 24 -4.04 9.46 9.22
C VAL A 24 -3.46 10.17 8.00
N TYR A 25 -4.34 10.52 7.07
CA TYR A 25 -4.02 11.31 5.89
C TYR A 25 -4.55 12.73 6.07
N LEU A 26 -3.63 13.67 6.06
CA LEU A 26 -3.87 15.07 6.39
C LEU A 26 -3.80 15.91 5.14
N ARG A 27 -4.64 16.94 5.07
CA ARG A 27 -4.57 17.98 4.05
C ARG A 27 -4.22 19.32 4.68
N PHE A 28 -3.26 20.00 4.10
CA PHE A 28 -2.87 21.36 4.45
C PHE A 28 -2.92 22.26 3.21
N PRO A 29 -3.29 23.55 3.36
CA PRO A 29 -3.15 24.51 2.29
C PRO A 29 -1.67 24.80 2.00
N LEU A 30 -1.33 25.17 0.77
CA LEU A 30 0.06 25.46 0.36
C LEU A 30 0.72 26.57 1.18
N SER A 31 -0.07 27.52 1.72
CA SER A 31 0.43 28.58 2.62
C SER A 31 1.08 28.03 3.89
N GLN A 32 0.78 26.78 4.27
CA GLN A 32 1.35 26.10 5.43
C GLN A 32 2.47 25.11 5.08
N ALA A 33 2.89 24.99 3.81
CA ALA A 33 3.89 24.01 3.38
C ALA A 33 5.21 24.11 4.17
N GLY A 34 5.63 25.32 4.58
CA GLY A 34 6.81 25.50 5.43
C GLY A 34 6.65 24.87 6.82
N ALA A 35 5.49 25.05 7.46
CA ALA A 35 5.19 24.45 8.77
C ALA A 35 5.10 22.92 8.67
N VAL A 36 4.51 22.39 7.60
CA VAL A 36 4.43 20.94 7.38
C VAL A 36 5.81 20.32 7.16
N LYS A 37 6.72 21.01 6.45
CA LYS A 37 8.11 20.57 6.31
C LYS A 37 8.84 20.49 7.66
N LEU A 38 8.59 21.42 8.58
CA LEU A 38 9.14 21.36 9.93
C LEU A 38 8.59 20.18 10.72
N LEU A 39 7.28 19.90 10.60
CA LEU A 39 6.68 18.70 11.19
C LEU A 39 7.35 17.42 10.69
N LEU A 40 7.59 17.33 9.37
CA LEU A 40 8.30 16.21 8.75
C LEU A 40 9.74 16.05 9.26
N MET A 41 10.45 17.14 9.55
CA MET A 41 11.80 17.06 10.10
C MET A 41 11.83 16.49 11.53
N ALA A 42 10.71 16.55 12.25
CA ALA A 42 10.54 15.99 13.59
C ALA A 42 9.86 14.61 13.57
N GLU A 43 9.50 14.07 12.41
CA GLU A 43 8.86 12.78 12.28
C GLU A 43 9.90 11.65 12.40
N GLU A 44 9.79 10.85 13.45
CA GLU A 44 10.73 9.76 13.74
C GLU A 44 10.22 8.38 13.27
N SER A 45 9.00 8.29 12.74
CA SER A 45 8.46 7.02 12.26
C SER A 45 9.16 6.48 11.02
N THR A 46 9.13 5.16 10.89
CA THR A 46 9.73 4.43 9.75
C THR A 46 8.96 4.59 8.45
N PHE A 47 7.72 5.09 8.50
CA PHE A 47 6.92 5.39 7.31
C PHE A 47 6.19 6.72 7.47
N PHE A 48 6.40 7.60 6.50
CA PHE A 48 5.54 8.74 6.21
C PHE A 48 5.51 8.96 4.70
N CYS A 49 4.47 9.64 4.22
CA CYS A 49 4.42 10.10 2.83
C CYS A 49 3.99 11.56 2.77
N ALA A 50 4.79 12.38 2.11
CA ALA A 50 4.49 13.78 1.87
C ALA A 50 4.35 14.02 0.37
N MET A 51 3.23 14.63 -0.03
CA MET A 51 2.96 15.01 -1.40
C MET A 51 2.57 16.48 -1.42
N CYS A 52 3.23 17.27 -2.24
CA CYS A 52 2.85 18.65 -2.50
C CYS A 52 2.54 18.77 -3.99
N ASP A 53 1.30 19.12 -4.32
CA ASP A 53 0.92 19.42 -5.69
C ASP A 53 0.65 20.93 -5.83
N LYS A 54 -0.01 21.34 -6.92
CA LYS A 54 -0.34 22.74 -7.18
C LYS A 54 -1.47 23.30 -6.30
N ASN A 55 -2.19 22.46 -5.57
CA ASN A 55 -3.39 22.78 -4.83
C ASN A 55 -3.17 22.67 -3.31
N GLU A 56 -2.47 21.63 -2.88
CA GLU A 56 -2.39 21.24 -1.47
C GLU A 56 -1.08 20.56 -1.11
N PHE A 57 -0.88 20.45 0.20
CA PHE A 57 0.12 19.57 0.81
C PHE A 57 -0.61 18.45 1.55
N SER A 58 -0.34 17.21 1.16
CA SER A 58 -0.96 16.02 1.73
C SER A 58 0.08 15.19 2.45
N LEU A 59 -0.25 14.77 3.67
CA LEU A 59 0.70 14.12 4.58
C LEU A 59 0.07 12.87 5.20
N MET A 60 0.67 11.70 4.93
CA MET A 60 0.39 10.44 5.62
C MET A 60 1.40 10.26 6.74
N VAL A 61 0.92 10.19 7.98
CA VAL A 61 1.73 9.97 9.19
C VAL A 61 0.98 9.05 10.15
N LYS A 62 1.70 8.51 11.13
CA LYS A 62 1.05 7.79 12.23
C LYS A 62 0.08 8.69 12.97
N GLN A 63 -1.04 8.12 13.42
CA GLN A 63 -2.04 8.85 14.20
C GLN A 63 -1.43 9.44 15.48
N GLU A 64 -0.57 8.69 16.17
CA GLU A 64 0.12 9.16 17.38
C GLU A 64 0.97 10.43 17.14
N SER A 65 1.70 10.49 16.01
CA SER A 65 2.49 11.66 15.64
C SER A 65 1.59 12.88 15.42
N TRP A 66 0.44 12.68 14.76
CA TRP A 66 -0.52 13.75 14.54
C TRP A 66 -1.24 14.22 15.81
N GLU A 67 -1.55 13.33 16.75
CA GLU A 67 -2.16 13.68 18.05
C GLU A 67 -1.26 14.65 18.85
N ILE A 68 0.06 14.52 18.72
CA ILE A 68 1.03 15.45 19.32
C ILE A 68 1.07 16.76 18.52
N ALA A 69 1.26 16.67 17.20
CA ALA A 69 1.44 17.82 16.33
C ALA A 69 0.21 18.74 16.24
N SER A 70 -0.99 18.16 16.33
CA SER A 70 -2.27 18.87 16.25
C SER A 70 -2.51 19.86 17.39
N ARG A 71 -1.68 19.81 18.45
CA ARG A 71 -1.68 20.81 19.54
C ARG A 71 -1.19 22.18 19.07
N THR A 72 -0.31 22.22 18.07
CA THR A 72 0.30 23.46 17.55
C THR A 72 0.03 23.68 16.07
N GLN A 73 -0.35 22.64 15.33
CA GLN A 73 -0.68 22.70 13.90
C GLN A 73 -2.14 22.38 13.63
N ARG A 74 -2.67 22.91 12.53
CA ARG A 74 -4.05 22.68 12.10
C ARG A 74 -4.09 22.24 10.65
N ALA A 75 -4.47 20.98 10.44
CA ALA A 75 -4.82 20.49 9.12
C ALA A 75 -6.20 21.02 8.71
N GLU A 76 -6.41 21.24 7.41
CA GLU A 76 -7.70 21.61 6.84
C GLU A 76 -8.66 20.41 6.82
N ALA A 77 -8.11 19.20 6.64
CA ALA A 77 -8.85 17.96 6.76
C ALA A 77 -7.97 16.86 7.37
N VAL A 78 -8.62 15.94 8.07
CA VAL A 78 -8.04 14.73 8.65
C VAL A 78 -8.92 13.57 8.18
N SER A 79 -8.31 12.55 7.58
CA SER A 79 -9.03 11.37 7.11
C SER A 79 -9.53 10.49 8.28
N PRO A 80 -10.36 9.47 8.01
CA PRO A 80 -10.47 8.31 8.89
C PRO A 80 -9.11 7.63 9.13
N VAL A 81 -9.07 6.70 10.07
CA VAL A 81 -7.86 5.93 10.38
C VAL A 81 -7.62 4.84 9.32
N TYR A 82 -6.36 4.71 8.90
CA TYR A 82 -5.90 3.72 7.93
C TYR A 82 -4.85 2.78 8.53
N ARG A 83 -4.68 1.63 7.89
CA ARG A 83 -3.67 0.62 8.20
C ARG A 83 -2.86 0.31 6.95
N CYS A 84 -1.54 0.19 7.11
CA CYS A 84 -0.61 -0.09 6.01
C CYS A 84 -0.54 -1.60 5.71
N ILE A 85 -0.59 -1.95 4.42
CA ILE A 85 -0.19 -3.24 3.87
C ILE A 85 0.91 -2.98 2.84
N THR A 86 2.08 -3.53 3.09
CA THR A 86 3.23 -3.43 2.18
C THR A 86 3.37 -4.71 1.38
N PHE A 87 3.57 -4.57 0.07
CA PHE A 87 3.93 -5.68 -0.81
C PHE A 87 5.45 -5.89 -0.76
N ASP A 88 5.90 -6.86 0.02
CA ASP A 88 7.31 -7.20 0.16
C ASP A 88 7.76 -8.11 -0.98
N ILE A 89 8.08 -7.46 -2.09
CA ILE A 89 8.67 -8.04 -3.28
C ILE A 89 9.47 -6.94 -3.99
N ILE A 90 10.54 -7.32 -4.68
CA ILE A 90 11.25 -6.43 -5.59
C ILE A 90 10.55 -6.53 -6.94
N LEU A 91 9.91 -5.44 -7.36
CA LEU A 91 9.25 -5.37 -8.66
C LEU A 91 10.23 -4.86 -9.73
N ASP A 92 10.27 -5.50 -10.89
CA ASP A 92 10.92 -4.95 -12.08
C ASP A 92 10.10 -3.73 -12.56
N PHE A 93 10.77 -2.62 -12.90
CA PHE A 93 10.09 -1.42 -13.41
C PHE A 93 9.30 -1.65 -14.70
N ASN A 94 9.60 -2.70 -15.45
CA ASN A 94 8.89 -3.08 -16.67
C ASN A 94 7.67 -3.99 -16.39
N LEU A 95 7.46 -4.42 -15.14
CA LEU A 95 6.34 -5.28 -14.78
C LEU A 95 5.03 -4.50 -14.81
N VAL A 96 4.21 -4.76 -15.82
CA VAL A 96 2.90 -4.12 -15.99
C VAL A 96 1.80 -4.93 -15.29
N GLY A 97 0.92 -4.24 -14.57
CA GLY A 97 -0.35 -4.78 -14.07
C GLY A 97 -0.30 -5.38 -12.66
N TYR A 98 0.85 -5.34 -11.97
CA TYR A 98 0.99 -5.82 -10.58
C TYR A 98 0.00 -5.13 -9.64
N LEU A 99 0.13 -3.81 -9.46
CA LEU A 99 -0.74 -3.06 -8.56
C LEU A 99 -2.21 -3.10 -9.00
N ALA A 100 -2.48 -3.14 -10.31
CA ALA A 100 -3.84 -3.27 -10.84
C ALA A 100 -4.49 -4.60 -10.43
N ALA A 101 -3.75 -5.72 -10.48
CA ALA A 101 -4.24 -7.01 -10.05
C ALA A 101 -4.53 -7.03 -8.54
N MET A 102 -3.64 -6.46 -7.72
CA MET A 102 -3.82 -6.38 -6.26
C MET A 102 -5.00 -5.47 -5.90
N ALA A 103 -5.12 -4.30 -6.55
CA ALA A 103 -6.24 -3.38 -6.36
C ALA A 103 -7.58 -3.99 -6.78
N GLN A 104 -7.62 -4.80 -7.85
CA GLN A 104 -8.84 -5.46 -8.32
C GLN A 104 -9.40 -6.45 -7.29
N VAL A 105 -8.55 -7.14 -6.53
CA VAL A 105 -8.97 -8.02 -5.43
C VAL A 105 -9.75 -7.23 -4.39
N LEU A 106 -9.19 -6.10 -3.94
CA LEU A 106 -9.80 -5.25 -2.91
C LEU A 106 -11.06 -4.54 -3.43
N ALA A 107 -11.03 -4.06 -4.67
CA ALA A 107 -12.19 -3.47 -5.32
C ALA A 107 -13.37 -4.46 -5.43
N SER A 108 -13.10 -5.74 -5.65
CA SER A 108 -14.16 -6.77 -5.68
C SER A 108 -14.87 -6.95 -4.34
N GLN A 109 -14.19 -6.61 -3.24
CA GLN A 109 -14.72 -6.58 -1.87
C GLN A 109 -15.25 -5.19 -1.46
N LYS A 110 -15.29 -4.23 -2.38
CA LYS A 110 -15.67 -2.82 -2.13
C LYS A 110 -14.78 -2.10 -1.11
N ILE A 111 -13.51 -2.52 -1.01
CA ILE A 111 -12.52 -1.90 -0.12
C ILE A 111 -11.79 -0.81 -0.90
N ALA A 112 -11.90 0.42 -0.43
CA ALA A 112 -11.16 1.56 -0.97
C ALA A 112 -9.70 1.52 -0.51
N ILE A 113 -8.78 1.93 -1.39
CA ILE A 113 -7.34 1.96 -1.10
C ILE A 113 -6.75 3.34 -1.38
N LEU A 114 -5.74 3.72 -0.61
CA LEU A 114 -4.74 4.71 -1.02
C LEU A 114 -3.45 3.96 -1.36
N ALA A 115 -2.89 4.19 -2.54
CA ALA A 115 -1.65 3.52 -2.97
C ALA A 115 -0.48 4.51 -2.96
N PHE A 116 0.63 4.10 -2.36
CA PHE A 116 1.89 4.84 -2.30
C PHE A 116 3.02 3.94 -2.78
N SER A 117 3.59 4.29 -3.93
CA SER A 117 4.76 3.59 -4.48
C SER A 117 6.04 4.17 -3.90
N ALA A 118 6.82 3.36 -3.20
CA ALA A 118 8.23 3.64 -2.95
C ALA A 118 9.06 3.26 -4.18
N PHE A 119 10.37 3.49 -4.13
CA PHE A 119 11.24 3.17 -5.27
C PHE A 119 11.17 1.70 -5.71
N SER A 120 11.07 0.77 -4.76
CA SER A 120 11.19 -0.68 -5.01
C SER A 120 9.94 -1.50 -4.72
N ARG A 121 8.97 -0.92 -4.01
CA ARG A 121 7.80 -1.62 -3.49
C ARG A 121 6.62 -0.68 -3.37
N ASP A 122 5.44 -1.26 -3.42
CA ASP A 122 4.19 -0.55 -3.24
C ASP A 122 3.63 -0.77 -1.84
N HIS A 123 3.05 0.28 -1.30
CA HIS A 123 2.30 0.28 -0.05
C HIS A 123 0.86 0.66 -0.36
N ILE A 124 -0.09 -0.04 0.24
CA ILE A 124 -1.49 0.36 0.21
C ILE A 124 -1.98 0.61 1.63
N PHE A 125 -2.90 1.56 1.74
CA PHE A 125 -3.58 1.90 2.97
C PHE A 125 -5.06 1.63 2.78
N VAL A 126 -5.62 0.86 3.71
CA VAL A 126 -7.04 0.55 3.81
C VAL A 126 -7.59 1.15 5.09
N GLN A 127 -8.86 1.54 5.11
CA GLN A 127 -9.46 2.02 6.35
C GLN A 127 -9.38 0.93 7.42
N GLN A 128 -9.13 1.32 8.67
CA GLN A 128 -8.93 0.38 9.78
C GLN A 128 -10.04 -0.68 9.90
N PRO A 129 -11.34 -0.37 9.75
CA PRO A 129 -12.40 -1.38 9.82
C PRO A 129 -12.31 -2.46 8.73
N ASP A 130 -11.77 -2.13 7.56
CA ASP A 130 -11.66 -3.04 6.42
C ASP A 130 -10.35 -3.85 6.41
N PHE A 131 -9.43 -3.56 7.33
CA PHE A 131 -8.07 -4.09 7.31
C PHE A 131 -8.01 -5.62 7.28
N LEU A 132 -8.74 -6.31 8.17
CA LEU A 132 -8.71 -7.77 8.22
C LEU A 132 -9.29 -8.39 6.94
N CYS A 133 -10.37 -7.83 6.41
CA CYS A 133 -10.97 -8.28 5.16
C CYS A 133 -9.98 -8.11 3.98
N ALA A 134 -9.30 -6.95 3.91
CA ALA A 134 -8.28 -6.70 2.90
C ALA A 134 -7.10 -7.67 3.02
N TRP A 135 -6.61 -7.87 4.24
CA TRP A 135 -5.50 -8.76 4.57
C TRP A 135 -5.77 -10.19 4.11
N ASP A 136 -6.93 -10.73 4.49
CA ASP A 136 -7.34 -12.10 4.16
C ASP A 136 -7.57 -12.27 2.66
N ALA A 137 -8.22 -11.30 2.01
CA ALA A 137 -8.47 -11.36 0.56
C ALA A 137 -7.17 -11.38 -0.25
N LEU A 138 -6.19 -10.56 0.12
CA LEU A 138 -4.89 -10.54 -0.53
C LEU A 138 -4.09 -11.82 -0.28
N HIS A 139 -4.09 -12.34 0.96
CA HIS A 139 -3.44 -13.61 1.27
C HIS A 139 -4.05 -14.78 0.50
N ALA A 140 -5.38 -14.84 0.41
CA ALA A 140 -6.09 -15.87 -0.36
C ALA A 140 -5.72 -15.80 -1.85
N TYR A 141 -5.69 -14.59 -2.41
CA TYR A 141 -5.31 -14.38 -3.81
C TYR A 141 -3.86 -14.80 -4.09
N ILE A 142 -2.91 -14.36 -3.25
CA ILE A 142 -1.50 -14.75 -3.36
C ILE A 142 -1.34 -16.28 -3.23
N GLY A 143 -2.05 -16.90 -2.28
CA GLY A 143 -2.05 -18.36 -2.09
C GLY A 143 -2.56 -19.11 -3.31
N HIS A 144 -3.62 -18.60 -3.96
CA HIS A 144 -4.13 -19.15 -5.21
C HIS A 144 -3.09 -19.04 -6.35
N CYS A 145 -2.42 -17.90 -6.47
CA CYS A 145 -1.34 -17.72 -7.45
C CYS A 145 -0.16 -18.67 -7.20
N LYS A 146 0.24 -18.89 -5.94
CA LYS A 146 1.28 -19.85 -5.55
C LYS A 146 0.95 -21.27 -6.01
N ALA A 147 -0.28 -21.73 -5.74
CA ALA A 147 -0.73 -23.06 -6.15
C ALA A 147 -0.71 -23.24 -7.68
N ASN A 148 -1.15 -22.20 -8.43
CA ASN A 148 -1.19 -22.24 -9.89
C ASN A 148 0.21 -22.25 -10.54
N THR A 149 1.19 -21.57 -9.94
CA THR A 149 2.59 -21.61 -10.40
C THR A 149 3.23 -22.97 -10.14
N GLY A 150 2.98 -23.56 -8.95
CA GLY A 150 3.43 -24.91 -8.62
C GLY A 150 2.88 -25.97 -9.58
N ALA A 151 1.58 -25.95 -9.87
CA ALA A 151 0.94 -26.89 -10.78
C ALA A 151 1.51 -26.83 -12.22
N LYS A 152 1.86 -25.64 -12.72
CA LYS A 152 2.46 -25.47 -14.05
C LYS A 152 3.87 -26.07 -14.16
N LEU A 153 4.68 -25.96 -13.11
CA LEU A 153 6.02 -26.57 -13.04
C LEU A 153 5.95 -28.12 -13.12
N PHE A 154 4.99 -28.73 -12.42
CA PHE A 154 4.79 -30.18 -12.49
C PHE A 154 4.27 -30.66 -13.86
N SER A 155 3.37 -29.91 -14.51
CA SER A 155 2.89 -30.27 -15.85
C SER A 155 3.94 -30.13 -16.96
N GLY A 156 4.93 -29.23 -16.80
CA GLY A 156 6.02 -29.05 -17.76
C GLY A 156 7.06 -30.17 -17.74
N LEU A 157 7.23 -30.84 -16.59
CA LEU A 157 8.15 -31.97 -16.41
C LEU A 157 7.60 -33.30 -16.98
N VAL A 158 6.27 -33.42 -17.14
CA VAL A 158 5.64 -34.65 -17.66
C VAL A 158 5.64 -34.69 -19.20
N ASN A 159 5.83 -33.56 -19.88
CA ASN A 159 5.83 -33.47 -21.35
C ASN A 159 7.23 -33.60 -22.01
N THR A 160 8.26 -33.99 -21.26
CA THR A 160 9.63 -34.22 -21.80
C THR A 160 10.06 -35.69 -21.75
N SER A 161 9.11 -36.63 -21.80
CA SER A 161 9.38 -38.08 -21.84
C SER A 161 8.91 -38.71 -23.15
#